data_AF-A0A3D1T9P7-F1
#
_entry.id   AF-A0A3D1T9P7-F1
#
_cell.length_a   1.000
_cell.length_b   1.000
_cell.length_c   1.000
_cell.angle_alpha   90.00
_cell.angle_beta   90.00
_cell.angle_gamma   90.00
#
_symmetry.space_group_name_H-M   'P 1'
#
loop_
_entity.id
_entity.type
_entity.pdbx_description
1 polymer ?
#
loop_
_entity_poly.entity_id
_entity_poly.type
_entity_poly.pdbx_seq_one_letter_code
_entity_poly.pdbx_strand_id
1 'polypeptide(L)'
;MPSPFLTPDGRLTEAAERGKALFMSKETGCAICHTPPLYTDLELYDVGTKGEYDRKSAFDTPTLVELYQTGPYLHDGSAVTLEEVLEERNPEDLHGRTSHLTPEQRKDLAEFLKSL
;
A
#
# COMPACT_ATOMS: atom_id res chain seq x y z
N MET A 1 8.88 0.37 -16.41
CA MET A 1 10.13 1.16 -16.26
C MET A 1 10.65 0.97 -14.84
N PRO A 2 11.95 1.11 -14.51
CA PRO A 2 12.36 1.09 -13.12
C PRO A 2 11.76 2.31 -12.39
N SER A 3 11.28 2.12 -11.16
CA SER A 3 10.73 3.21 -10.35
C SER A 3 11.78 4.30 -10.12
N PRO A 4 11.40 5.60 -10.21
CA PRO A 4 12.30 6.71 -9.91
C PRO A 4 12.67 6.81 -8.43
N PHE A 5 12.04 6.00 -7.56
CA PHE A 5 12.31 5.94 -6.12
C PHE A 5 13.39 4.91 -5.76
N LEU A 6 13.95 4.23 -6.76
CA LEU A 6 15.13 3.38 -6.60
C LEU A 6 16.42 4.21 -6.57
N THR A 7 17.49 3.62 -6.03
CA THR A 7 18.84 4.17 -6.17
C THR A 7 19.27 4.18 -7.65
N PRO A 8 20.28 4.98 -8.05
CA PRO A 8 20.72 5.05 -9.45
C PRO A 8 21.14 3.71 -10.08
N ASP A 9 21.51 2.74 -9.25
CA ASP A 9 21.87 1.37 -9.64
C ASP A 9 20.68 0.37 -9.54
N GLY A 10 19.46 0.87 -9.36
CA GLY A 10 18.22 0.09 -9.40
C GLY A 10 17.93 -0.73 -8.13
N ARG A 11 18.54 -0.38 -6.99
CA ARG A 11 18.30 -1.02 -5.69
C ARG A 11 17.32 -0.22 -4.85
N LEU A 12 16.78 -0.85 -3.81
CA LEU A 12 16.00 -0.16 -2.80
C LEU A 12 16.91 0.79 -1.99
N THR A 13 16.36 1.93 -1.58
CA THR A 13 16.96 2.80 -0.58
C THR A 13 16.95 2.11 0.79
N GLU A 14 17.76 2.57 1.75
CA GLU A 14 17.72 2.01 3.11
C GLU A 14 16.34 2.13 3.76
N ALA A 15 15.62 3.21 3.47
CA ALA A 15 14.25 3.42 3.92
C ALA A 15 13.26 2.47 3.25
N ALA A 16 13.36 2.25 1.93
CA ALA A 16 12.55 1.26 1.23
C ALA A 16 12.86 -0.18 1.68
N GLU A 17 14.09 -0.51 2.08
CA GLU A 17 14.40 -1.82 2.67
C GLU A 17 13.72 -2.01 4.04
N ARG A 18 13.70 -0.97 4.89
CA ARG A 18 12.94 -1.00 6.15
C ARG A 18 11.44 -1.12 5.89
N GLY A 19 10.92 -0.37 4.91
CA GLY A 19 9.54 -0.45 4.47
C GLY A 19 9.15 -1.83 3.95
N LYS A 20 10.04 -2.47 3.18
CA LYS A 20 9.85 -3.84 2.70
C LYS A 20 9.74 -4.83 3.85
N ALA A 21 10.57 -4.69 4.88
CA ALA A 21 10.49 -5.54 6.06
C ALA A 21 9.14 -5.40 6.78
N LEU A 22 8.61 -4.18 6.88
CA LEU A 22 7.27 -3.92 7.40
C LEU A 22 6.20 -4.55 6.51
N PHE A 23 6.25 -4.34 5.19
CA PHE A 23 5.29 -4.89 4.23
C PHE A 23 5.20 -6.43 4.30
N MET A 24 6.34 -7.09 4.45
CA MET A 24 6.43 -8.55 4.53
C MET A 24 6.12 -9.11 5.92
N SER A 25 5.94 -8.24 6.93
CA SER A 25 5.67 -8.68 8.29
C SER A 25 4.25 -9.26 8.40
N LYS A 26 4.10 -10.28 9.26
CA LYS A 26 2.78 -10.81 9.60
C LYS A 26 1.97 -9.84 10.47
N GLU A 27 2.64 -8.87 11.09
CA GLU A 27 2.00 -7.92 12.00
C GLU A 27 1.19 -6.88 11.23
N THR A 28 1.75 -6.34 10.14
CA THR A 28 1.07 -5.43 9.21
C THR A 28 0.15 -6.17 8.23
N GLY A 29 0.58 -7.34 7.74
CA GLY A 29 -0.24 -8.22 6.91
C GLY A 29 -0.39 -7.82 5.44
N CYS A 30 0.37 -6.85 4.93
CA CYS A 30 0.21 -6.33 3.56
C CYS A 30 0.37 -7.42 2.48
N ALA A 31 1.38 -8.29 2.64
CA ALA A 31 1.68 -9.35 1.68
C ALA A 31 0.64 -10.48 1.62
N ILE A 32 -0.37 -10.49 2.49
CA ILE A 32 -1.46 -11.47 2.47
C ILE A 32 -2.29 -11.32 1.20
N CYS A 33 -2.67 -10.09 0.84
CA CYS A 33 -3.42 -9.81 -0.39
C CYS A 33 -2.50 -9.28 -1.50
N HIS A 34 -1.48 -8.48 -1.16
CA HIS A 34 -0.55 -7.94 -2.14
C HIS A 34 0.66 -8.86 -2.35
N THR A 35 0.42 -10.05 -2.91
CA THR A 35 1.43 -11.10 -3.05
C THR A 35 2.38 -10.86 -4.24
N PRO A 36 3.71 -10.95 -4.06
CA PRO A 36 4.68 -10.88 -5.17
C PRO A 36 4.47 -12.02 -6.21
N PRO A 37 4.88 -11.84 -7.48
CA PRO A 37 5.70 -10.74 -7.99
C PRO A 37 4.91 -9.52 -8.47
N LEU A 38 3.59 -9.65 -8.65
CA LEU A 38 2.73 -8.56 -9.13
C LEU A 38 2.09 -7.76 -8.00
N TYR A 39 2.30 -8.17 -6.75
CA TYR A 39 1.77 -7.50 -5.56
C TYR A 39 0.24 -7.37 -5.59
N THR A 40 -0.41 -8.46 -5.99
CA THR A 40 -1.87 -8.63 -6.03
C THR A 40 -2.17 -10.13 -6.05
N ASP A 41 -3.29 -10.53 -5.46
CA ASP A 41 -3.86 -11.87 -5.53
C ASP A 41 -5.07 -11.96 -6.48
N LEU A 42 -5.50 -10.83 -7.06
CA LEU A 42 -6.67 -10.70 -7.94
C LEU A 42 -8.00 -11.09 -7.30
N GLU A 43 -8.08 -11.02 -5.97
CA GLU A 43 -9.30 -11.33 -5.20
C GLU A 43 -9.99 -10.04 -4.71
N LEU A 44 -11.25 -10.19 -4.27
CA LEU A 44 -12.05 -9.08 -3.74
C LEU A 44 -12.02 -9.05 -2.21
N TYR A 45 -11.67 -7.90 -1.63
CA TYR A 45 -11.68 -7.71 -0.16
C TYR A 45 -12.43 -6.44 0.24
N ASP A 46 -13.13 -6.54 1.37
CA ASP A 46 -13.68 -5.39 2.07
C ASP A 46 -12.63 -4.86 3.05
N VAL A 47 -12.00 -3.75 2.68
CA VAL A 47 -10.99 -3.06 3.49
C VAL A 47 -11.56 -1.81 4.16
N GLY A 48 -12.89 -1.71 4.27
CA GLY A 48 -13.59 -0.61 4.94
C GLY A 48 -13.62 0.71 4.16
N THR A 49 -13.22 0.72 2.89
CA THR A 49 -13.13 1.93 2.06
C THR A 49 -14.41 2.27 1.31
N LYS A 50 -15.50 1.52 1.53
CA LYS A 50 -16.77 1.74 0.82
C LYS A 50 -17.28 3.19 0.96
N GLY A 51 -17.47 3.86 -0.16
CA GLY A 51 -18.07 5.18 -0.25
C GLY A 51 -19.60 5.17 -0.21
N GLU A 52 -20.21 6.35 -0.07
CA GLU A 52 -21.67 6.52 0.06
C GLU A 52 -22.46 5.92 -1.12
N TYR A 53 -21.93 6.09 -2.34
CA TYR A 53 -22.61 5.68 -3.58
C TYR A 53 -22.21 4.28 -4.06
N ASP A 54 -21.34 3.58 -3.34
CA ASP A 54 -20.89 2.25 -3.73
C ASP A 54 -21.96 1.20 -3.47
N ARG A 55 -22.13 0.32 -4.47
CA ARG A 55 -23.09 -0.80 -4.39
C ARG A 55 -22.53 -2.01 -3.65
N LYS A 56 -21.21 -2.12 -3.53
CA LYS A 56 -20.48 -3.22 -2.88
C LYS A 56 -19.40 -2.62 -1.96
N SER A 57 -18.98 -3.38 -0.96
CA SER A 57 -17.87 -2.98 -0.08
C SER A 57 -16.55 -3.67 -0.42
N ALA A 58 -16.61 -4.80 -1.12
CA ALA A 58 -15.42 -5.53 -1.54
C ALA A 58 -14.93 -5.05 -2.92
N PHE A 59 -13.64 -4.76 -3.01
CA PHE A 59 -12.97 -4.27 -4.22
C PHE A 59 -11.79 -5.18 -4.58
N ASP A 60 -11.44 -5.19 -5.86
CA ASP A 60 -10.29 -5.93 -6.38
C ASP A 60 -9.00 -5.40 -5.76
N THR A 61 -8.10 -6.31 -5.35
CA THR A 61 -6.75 -5.95 -4.92
C THR A 61 -5.94 -5.53 -6.17
N PRO A 62 -5.73 -4.23 -6.45
CA PRO A 62 -4.97 -3.85 -7.64
C PRO A 62 -3.49 -4.24 -7.48
N THR A 63 -2.78 -4.37 -8.61
CA THR A 63 -1.32 -4.47 -8.58
C THR A 63 -0.71 -3.22 -7.93
N LEU A 64 0.33 -3.43 -7.12
CA LEU A 64 1.15 -2.34 -6.61
C LEU A 64 2.34 -2.00 -7.52
N VAL A 65 2.55 -2.75 -8.61
CA VAL A 65 3.62 -2.47 -9.58
C VAL A 65 3.35 -1.11 -10.23
N GLU A 66 4.35 -0.24 -10.24
CA GLU A 66 4.27 1.13 -10.76
C GLU A 66 3.23 2.03 -10.05
N LEU A 67 2.78 1.70 -8.81
CA LEU A 67 1.71 2.48 -8.15
C LEU A 67 2.08 3.96 -7.93
N TYR A 68 3.37 4.31 -7.96
CA TYR A 68 3.82 5.69 -7.83
C TYR A 68 3.23 6.62 -8.91
N GLN A 69 2.66 6.07 -9.99
CA GLN A 69 2.05 6.81 -11.10
C GLN A 69 0.52 6.91 -11.02
N THR A 70 -0.12 6.28 -10.03
CA THR A 70 -1.57 6.04 -10.07
C THR A 70 -2.38 6.87 -9.08
N GLY A 71 -1.74 7.79 -8.35
CA GLY A 71 -2.47 8.68 -7.44
C GLY A 71 -3.51 9.54 -8.17
N PRO A 72 -4.64 9.90 -7.52
CA PRO A 72 -5.08 9.51 -6.17
C PRO A 72 -5.41 8.02 -6.04
N TYR A 73 -5.27 7.48 -4.83
CA TYR A 73 -5.40 6.06 -4.50
C TYR A 73 -6.81 5.70 -3.99
N LEU A 74 -7.05 4.38 -3.89
CA LEU A 74 -8.35 3.73 -3.67
C LEU A 74 -9.28 3.83 -4.88
N HIS A 75 -10.35 3.03 -4.89
CA HIS A 75 -11.25 2.89 -6.03
C HIS A 75 -12.02 4.17 -6.37
N ASP A 76 -12.18 5.07 -5.40
CA ASP A 76 -12.87 6.35 -5.53
C ASP A 76 -11.92 7.56 -5.53
N GLY A 77 -10.61 7.34 -5.41
CA GLY A 77 -9.61 8.41 -5.33
C GLY A 77 -9.63 9.19 -4.00
N SER A 78 -10.21 8.65 -2.93
CA SER A 78 -10.36 9.34 -1.64
C SER A 78 -9.07 9.52 -0.82
N ALA A 79 -7.96 8.91 -1.25
CA ALA A 79 -6.63 9.09 -0.68
C ALA A 79 -5.69 9.77 -1.68
N VAL A 80 -5.23 10.99 -1.39
CA VAL A 80 -4.31 11.73 -2.27
C VAL A 80 -2.87 11.22 -2.16
N THR A 81 -2.52 10.70 -0.98
CA THR A 81 -1.17 10.23 -0.63
C THR A 81 -1.19 8.79 -0.15
N LEU A 82 -0.03 8.10 -0.19
CA LEU A 82 0.07 6.75 0.37
C LEU A 82 -0.01 6.78 1.90
N GLU A 83 0.48 7.87 2.48
CA GLU A 83 0.39 8.15 3.90
C GLU A 83 -1.08 8.22 4.34
N GLU A 84 -1.97 8.84 3.56
CA GLU A 84 -3.42 8.80 3.80
C GLU A 84 -3.99 7.38 3.71
N VAL A 85 -3.55 6.55 2.76
CA VAL A 85 -3.96 5.13 2.71
C VAL A 85 -3.56 4.39 3.97
N LEU A 86 -2.35 4.64 4.48
CA LEU A 86 -1.78 3.94 5.64
C LEU A 86 -2.28 4.47 7.00
N GLU A 87 -3.00 5.58 7.04
CA GLU A 87 -3.41 6.25 8.28
C GLU A 87 -4.89 6.66 8.26
N GLU A 88 -5.26 7.60 7.41
CA GLU A 88 -6.59 8.22 7.43
C GLU A 88 -7.68 7.37 6.75
N ARG A 89 -7.29 6.58 5.73
CA ARG A 89 -8.17 5.74 4.91
C ARG A 89 -8.00 4.25 5.19
N ASN A 90 -7.64 3.92 6.43
CA ASN A 90 -7.55 2.56 6.94
C ASN A 90 -8.44 2.39 8.20
N PRO A 91 -9.77 2.42 8.05
CA PRO A 91 -10.67 2.30 9.19
C PRO A 91 -10.50 0.93 9.86
N GLU A 92 -10.36 0.95 11.19
CA GLU A 92 -10.26 -0.25 12.02
C GLU A 92 -9.12 -1.22 11.61
N ASP A 93 -8.05 -0.72 10.98
CA ASP A 93 -6.95 -1.53 10.46
C ASP A 93 -7.39 -2.61 9.44
N LEU A 94 -8.52 -2.40 8.75
CA LEU A 94 -9.06 -3.35 7.77
C LEU A 94 -8.22 -3.48 6.49
N HIS A 95 -7.39 -2.47 6.17
CA HIS A 95 -6.45 -2.46 5.06
C HIS A 95 -5.00 -2.78 5.51
N GLY A 96 -4.87 -3.77 6.39
CA GLY A 96 -3.63 -4.08 7.08
C GLY A 96 -3.48 -3.29 8.37
N ARG A 97 -2.72 -3.82 9.34
CA ARG A 97 -2.60 -3.21 10.65
C ARG A 97 -1.49 -2.17 10.64
N THR A 98 -1.84 -0.89 10.68
CA THR A 98 -0.88 0.22 10.64
C THR A 98 -0.95 1.11 11.88
N SER A 99 -1.98 0.96 12.72
CA SER A 99 -2.18 1.74 13.96
C SER A 99 -1.03 1.68 14.96
N HIS A 100 -0.25 0.59 14.95
CA HIS A 100 0.90 0.38 15.83
C HIS A 100 2.21 0.96 15.27
N LEU A 101 2.23 1.38 14.00
CA LEU A 101 3.42 1.91 13.36
C LEU A 101 3.67 3.37 13.78
N THR A 102 4.92 3.77 13.86
CA THR A 102 5.29 5.19 13.99
C THR A 102 5.12 5.93 12.65
N PRO A 103 5.04 7.27 12.67
CA PRO A 103 5.01 8.06 11.43
C PRO A 103 6.20 7.75 10.50
N GLU A 104 7.41 7.55 11.05
CA GLU A 104 8.59 7.19 10.28
C GLU A 104 8.47 5.81 9.64
N GLN A 105 7.91 4.83 10.35
CA GLN A 105 7.66 3.49 9.81
C GLN A 105 6.62 3.51 8.67
N ARG A 106 5.56 4.31 8.80
CA ARG A 106 4.59 4.52 7.72
C ARG A 106 5.25 5.16 6.50
N LYS A 107 6.15 6.12 6.70
CA LYS A 107 6.91 6.74 5.62
C LYS A 107 7.86 5.75 4.93
N ASP A 108 8.60 4.95 5.69
CA ASP A 108 9.46 3.91 5.14
C ASP A 108 8.65 2.91 4.30
N LEU A 109 7.46 2.49 4.80
CA LEU A 109 6.54 1.64 4.05
C LEU A 109 6.06 2.30 2.75
N ALA A 110 5.69 3.59 2.79
CA ALA A 110 5.31 4.34 1.61
C ALA A 110 6.46 4.47 0.59
N GLU A 111 7.72 4.58 1.04
CA GLU A 111 8.90 4.56 0.15
C GLU A 111 9.09 3.21 -0.52
N PHE A 112 8.89 2.11 0.22
CA PHE A 112 8.91 0.77 -0.38
C PHE A 112 7.81 0.63 -1.43
N LEU A 113 6.58 1.05 -1.13
CA LEU A 113 5.48 1.03 -2.09
C LEU A 113 5.87 1.79 -3.37
N LYS A 114 6.33 3.04 -3.26
CA LYS A 114 6.74 3.85 -4.42
C LYS A 114 7.87 3.21 -5.25
N SER A 115 8.65 2.30 -4.69
CA SER A 115 9.74 1.60 -5.37
C SER A 115 9.29 0.42 -6.27
N LEU A 116 8.04 -0.03 -6.13
CA LEU A 116 7.44 -1.13 -6.87
C LEU A 116 7.09 -0.77 -8.33
#